data_AF-A0A350X2E4-F1
#
_entry.id   AF-A0A350X2E4-F1
#
_cell.length_a   1.000
_cell.length_b   1.000
_cell.length_c   1.000
_cell.angle_alpha   90.00
_cell.angle_beta   90.00
_cell.angle_gamma   90.00
#
_symmetry.space_group_name_H-M   'P 1'
#
loop_
_entity.id
_entity.type
_entity.pdbx_description
1 polymer ?
#
loop_
_entity_poly.entity_id
_entity_poly.type
_entity_poly.pdbx_seq_one_letter_code
_entity_poly.pdbx_strand_id
1 'polypeptide(L)'
;MDAEFLELIHTFQKASKRMNTLNETMLGFKQVVQTLQQEMDQLVEMVELEGIVELAQKTTATLNEVHASYDAMNASYERFIDINAMKERYEQGNTLLHEELNLLRQDLSKTLESLINQPQTLSQRLSQIENLAILHEAHLYEKSGSNLTVSSLDGVLVKTFEGVDVSQFQLVNDTLFIQNAMDACLYVVKDLNIQVVAQSIGNRFFVKDYHIYHVLNECLIKTDLLWNTTEEIAVNVSDFSLQGEWLIYVSEGIVSKLKV
;
A
#
# COMPACT_ATOMS: atom_id res chain seq x y z
N MET A 1 18.23 -37.74 -113.72
CA MET A 1 17.98 -37.63 -112.26
C MET A 1 16.48 -37.40 -112.14
N ASP A 2 15.75 -38.33 -111.51
CA ASP A 2 14.28 -38.33 -111.49
C ASP A 2 13.72 -37.14 -110.71
N ALA A 3 12.65 -36.52 -111.24
CA ALA A 3 11.98 -35.38 -110.62
C ALA A 3 11.46 -35.71 -109.21
N GLU A 4 10.97 -36.95 -109.01
CA GLU A 4 10.51 -37.45 -107.71
C GLU A 4 11.65 -37.51 -106.67
N PHE A 5 12.88 -37.81 -107.11
CA PHE A 5 14.03 -37.86 -106.22
C PHE A 5 14.46 -36.46 -105.76
N LEU A 6 14.37 -35.46 -106.64
CA LEU A 6 14.64 -34.07 -106.31
C LEU A 6 13.58 -33.50 -105.36
N GLU A 7 12.32 -33.86 -105.54
CA GLU A 7 11.21 -33.47 -104.66
C GLU A 7 11.36 -34.06 -103.25
N LEU A 8 11.85 -35.31 -103.16
CA LEU A 8 12.19 -35.95 -101.89
C LEU A 8 13.33 -35.21 -101.17
N ILE A 9 14.41 -34.84 -101.88
CA ILE A 9 15.53 -34.06 -101.32
C ILE A 9 15.03 -32.71 -100.80
N HIS A 10 14.18 -32.02 -101.55
CA HIS A 10 13.63 -30.73 -101.13
C HIS A 10 12.74 -30.86 -99.89
N THR A 11 11.99 -31.96 -99.77
CA THR A 11 11.18 -32.27 -98.60
C THR A 11 12.05 -32.53 -97.36
N PHE A 12 13.15 -33.28 -97.52
CA PHE A 12 14.13 -33.50 -96.45
C PHE A 12 14.83 -32.20 -96.01
N GLN A 13 15.21 -31.32 -96.94
CA GLN A 13 15.80 -30.03 -96.61
C GLN A 13 14.83 -29.13 -95.84
N LYS A 14 13.54 -29.14 -96.22
CA LYS A 14 12.49 -28.38 -95.51
C LYS A 14 12.23 -28.94 -94.12
N ALA A 15 12.24 -30.27 -93.96
CA ALA A 15 12.14 -30.93 -92.66
C ALA A 15 13.35 -30.61 -91.77
N SER A 16 14.56 -30.66 -92.33
CA SER A 16 15.80 -30.31 -91.61
C SER A 16 15.81 -28.86 -91.13
N LYS A 17 15.38 -27.89 -91.97
CA LYS A 17 15.23 -26.49 -91.54
C LYS A 17 14.24 -26.34 -90.40
N ARG A 18 13.08 -27.00 -90.47
CA ARG A 18 12.08 -27.00 -89.38
C ARG A 18 12.64 -27.60 -88.09
N MET A 19 13.46 -28.65 -88.21
CA MET A 19 14.08 -29.30 -87.07
C MET A 19 15.14 -28.41 -86.41
N ASN A 20 15.89 -27.63 -87.19
CA ASN A 20 16.81 -26.62 -86.66
C ASN A 20 16.06 -25.48 -85.94
N THR A 21 14.97 -24.96 -86.53
CA THR A 21 14.15 -23.93 -85.87
C THR A 21 13.51 -24.46 -84.59
N LEU A 22 13.08 -25.73 -84.57
CA LEU A 22 12.55 -26.38 -83.37
C LEU A 22 13.65 -26.52 -82.30
N ASN A 23 14.88 -26.84 -82.69
CA ASN A 23 16.00 -26.95 -81.77
C ASN A 23 16.38 -25.58 -81.16
N GLU A 24 16.39 -24.53 -81.97
CA GLU A 24 16.64 -23.15 -81.51
C GLU A 24 15.54 -22.66 -80.55
N THR A 25 14.28 -22.93 -80.86
CA THR A 25 13.15 -22.59 -79.98
C THR A 25 13.17 -23.40 -78.68
N MET A 26 13.57 -24.67 -78.73
CA MET A 26 13.73 -25.51 -77.54
C MET A 26 14.89 -25.04 -76.65
N LEU A 27 15.99 -24.57 -77.24
CA LEU A 27 17.09 -23.92 -76.52
C LEU A 27 16.65 -22.61 -75.85
N GLY A 28 15.90 -21.76 -76.57
CA GLY A 28 15.33 -20.53 -76.03
C GLY A 28 14.36 -20.80 -74.87
N PHE A 29 13.50 -21.81 -75.03
CA PHE A 29 12.58 -22.22 -73.97
C PHE A 29 13.33 -22.73 -72.72
N LYS A 30 14.41 -23.49 -72.91
CA LYS A 30 15.26 -23.94 -71.80
C LYS A 30 15.91 -22.78 -71.05
N GLN A 31 16.38 -21.75 -71.75
CA GLN A 31 16.92 -20.53 -71.12
C GLN A 31 15.86 -19.78 -70.31
N VAL A 32 14.64 -19.67 -70.82
CA VAL A 32 13.53 -19.02 -70.10
C VAL A 32 13.19 -19.79 -68.83
N VAL A 33 13.11 -21.13 -68.90
CA VAL A 33 12.86 -21.97 -67.73
C VAL A 33 13.96 -21.83 -66.67
N GLN A 34 15.23 -21.78 -67.09
CA GLN A 34 16.35 -21.56 -66.16
C GLN A 34 16.31 -20.19 -65.49
N THR A 35 15.90 -19.15 -66.23
CA THR A 35 15.77 -17.79 -65.69
C THR A 35 14.63 -17.72 -64.66
N LEU A 36 13.47 -18.29 -64.99
CA LEU A 36 12.33 -18.39 -64.06
C LEU A 36 12.68 -19.16 -62.79
N GLN A 37 13.49 -20.21 -62.91
CA GLN A 37 13.93 -20.99 -61.76
C GLN A 37 14.84 -20.16 -60.83
N GLN A 38 15.78 -19.39 -61.38
CA GLN A 38 16.61 -18.47 -60.60
C GLN A 38 15.78 -17.35 -59.94
N GLU A 39 14.81 -16.79 -60.65
CA GLU A 39 13.91 -15.76 -60.09
C GLU A 39 13.04 -16.33 -58.96
N MET A 40 12.55 -17.58 -59.09
CA MET A 40 11.83 -18.26 -58.00
C MET A 40 12.73 -18.50 -56.79
N ASP A 41 13.96 -18.96 -56.99
CA ASP A 41 14.91 -19.21 -55.90
C ASP A 41 15.19 -17.92 -55.11
N GLN A 42 15.36 -16.78 -55.79
CA GLN A 42 15.53 -15.47 -55.17
C GLN A 42 14.28 -15.02 -54.39
N LEU A 43 13.08 -15.31 -54.91
CA LEU A 43 11.81 -14.97 -54.26
C LEU A 43 11.60 -15.78 -52.97
N VAL A 44 11.99 -17.05 -52.96
CA VAL A 44 11.97 -17.90 -51.75
C VAL A 44 12.92 -17.34 -50.69
N GLU A 45 14.13 -16.97 -51.09
CA GLU A 45 15.14 -16.39 -50.18
C GLU A 45 14.67 -15.06 -49.57
N MET A 46 13.98 -14.22 -50.34
CA MET A 46 13.37 -12.98 -49.83
C MET A 46 12.28 -13.23 -48.79
N VAL A 47 11.39 -14.21 -49.01
CA VAL A 47 10.33 -14.56 -48.05
C VAL A 47 10.92 -15.11 -46.75
N GLU A 48 11.99 -15.91 -46.83
CA GLU A 48 12.70 -16.39 -45.64
C GLU A 48 13.36 -15.24 -44.85
N LEU A 49 13.92 -14.25 -45.55
CA LEU A 49 14.48 -13.04 -44.93
C LEU A 49 13.40 -12.19 -44.23
N GLU A 50 12.22 -12.04 -44.83
CA GLU A 50 11.08 -11.37 -44.19
C GLU A 50 10.67 -12.08 -42.89
N GLY A 51 10.60 -13.41 -42.91
CA GLY A 51 10.32 -14.21 -41.71
C GLY A 51 11.37 -14.03 -40.61
N ILE A 52 12.64 -13.92 -40.96
CA ILE A 52 13.73 -13.64 -40.00
C ILE A 52 13.59 -12.23 -39.39
N VAL A 53 13.20 -11.23 -40.20
CA VAL A 53 12.99 -9.86 -39.72
C VAL A 53 11.81 -9.78 -38.74
N GLU A 54 10.69 -10.44 -39.03
CA GLU A 54 9.55 -10.50 -38.10
C GLU A 54 9.92 -11.18 -36.79
N LEU A 55 10.66 -12.28 -36.84
CA LEU A 55 11.19 -12.97 -35.66
C LEU A 55 12.09 -12.05 -34.84
N ALA A 56 13.02 -11.33 -35.48
CA ALA A 56 13.91 -10.39 -34.80
C ALA A 56 13.15 -9.23 -34.14
N GLN A 57 12.12 -8.68 -34.80
CA GLN A 57 11.26 -7.65 -34.23
C GLN A 57 10.49 -8.17 -33.02
N LYS A 58 9.93 -9.38 -33.11
CA LYS A 58 9.21 -10.02 -32.00
C LYS A 58 10.14 -10.28 -30.82
N THR A 59 11.33 -10.81 -31.07
CA THR A 59 12.35 -11.02 -30.03
C THR A 59 12.74 -9.71 -29.36
N THR A 60 12.90 -8.63 -30.13
CA THR A 60 13.22 -7.30 -29.58
C THR A 60 12.10 -6.78 -28.69
N ALA A 61 10.83 -6.94 -29.10
CA ALA A 61 9.68 -6.55 -28.28
C ALA A 61 9.64 -7.34 -26.96
N THR A 62 9.82 -8.66 -27.01
CA THR A 62 9.86 -9.50 -25.80
C THR A 62 11.05 -9.13 -24.90
N LEU A 63 12.21 -8.80 -25.46
CA LEU A 63 13.39 -8.39 -24.69
C LEU A 63 13.14 -7.06 -23.94
N ASN A 64 12.45 -6.12 -24.57
CA ASN A 64 12.05 -4.86 -23.94
C ASN A 64 11.03 -5.08 -22.80
N GLU A 65 10.07 -5.98 -22.99
CA GLU A 65 9.12 -6.34 -21.92
C GLU A 65 9.83 -6.99 -20.73
N VAL A 66 10.79 -7.88 -20.99
CA VAL A 66 11.60 -8.51 -19.94
C VAL A 66 12.45 -7.47 -19.20
N HIS A 67 13.06 -6.52 -19.92
CA HIS A 67 13.78 -5.41 -19.28
C HIS A 67 12.89 -4.55 -18.38
N ALA A 68 11.70 -4.17 -18.87
CA ALA A 68 10.75 -3.41 -18.07
C ALA A 68 10.30 -4.18 -16.82
N SER A 69 10.09 -5.49 -16.94
CA SER A 69 9.76 -6.37 -15.81
C SER A 69 10.90 -6.47 -14.81
N TYR A 70 12.15 -6.56 -15.29
CA TYR A 70 13.34 -6.59 -14.45
C TYR A 70 13.51 -5.28 -13.67
N ASP A 71 13.33 -4.12 -14.32
CA ASP A 71 13.41 -2.81 -13.67
C ASP A 71 12.32 -2.65 -12.61
N ALA A 72 11.10 -3.09 -12.89
CA ALA A 72 10.00 -3.10 -11.93
C ALA A 72 10.29 -4.01 -10.72
N MET A 73 10.87 -5.19 -10.97
CA MET A 73 11.27 -6.13 -9.91
C MET A 73 12.39 -5.55 -9.05
N ASN A 74 13.38 -4.90 -9.67
CA ASN A 74 14.49 -4.27 -8.98
C ASN A 74 14.00 -3.09 -8.09
N ALA A 75 13.10 -2.25 -8.62
CA ALA A 75 12.46 -1.19 -7.84
C ALA A 75 11.64 -1.75 -6.64
N SER A 76 11.00 -2.90 -6.81
CA SER A 76 10.30 -3.58 -5.72
C SER A 76 11.27 -4.16 -4.67
N TYR A 77 12.44 -4.62 -5.10
CA TYR A 77 13.47 -5.16 -4.20
C TYR A 77 14.11 -4.06 -3.35
N GLU A 78 14.43 -2.91 -3.95
CA GLU A 78 14.90 -1.71 -3.23
C GLU A 78 13.91 -1.29 -2.12
N ARG A 79 12.61 -1.24 -2.44
CA ARG A 79 11.56 -0.97 -1.43
C ARG A 79 11.52 -2.00 -0.31
N PHE A 80 11.79 -3.26 -0.61
CA PHE A 80 11.83 -4.32 0.40
C PHE A 80 13.04 -4.17 1.34
N ILE A 81 14.18 -3.73 0.83
CA ILE A 81 15.36 -3.37 1.65
C ILE A 81 15.00 -2.24 2.61
N ASP A 82 14.32 -1.20 2.14
CA ASP A 82 13.86 -0.08 2.99
C ASP A 82 12.91 -0.53 4.10
N ILE A 83 11.99 -1.45 3.80
CA ILE A 83 11.05 -2.02 4.79
C ILE A 83 11.81 -2.81 5.86
N ASN A 84 12.81 -3.62 5.49
CA ASN A 84 13.62 -4.35 6.47
C ASN A 84 14.44 -3.41 7.34
N ALA A 85 15.02 -2.35 6.76
CA ALA A 85 15.72 -1.32 7.54
C ALA A 85 14.78 -0.57 8.49
N MET A 86 13.52 -0.32 8.10
CA MET A 86 12.50 0.23 8.99
C MET A 86 12.13 -0.74 10.11
N LYS A 87 12.01 -2.03 9.82
CA LYS A 87 11.73 -3.07 10.82
C LYS A 87 12.82 -3.14 11.88
N GLU A 88 14.10 -3.13 11.48
CA GLU A 88 15.22 -3.12 12.43
C GLU A 88 15.21 -1.87 13.32
N ARG A 89 14.94 -0.68 12.77
CA ARG A 89 14.81 0.56 13.57
C ARG A 89 13.63 0.50 14.53
N TYR A 90 12.52 -0.09 14.10
CA TYR A 90 11.34 -0.28 14.96
C TYR A 90 11.65 -1.24 16.12
N GLU A 91 12.32 -2.35 15.85
CA GLU A 91 12.73 -3.31 16.88
C GLU A 91 13.72 -2.68 17.87
N GLN A 92 14.71 -1.91 17.39
CA GLN A 92 15.63 -1.15 18.25
C GLN A 92 14.89 -0.11 19.11
N GLY A 93 13.99 0.66 18.50
CA GLY A 93 13.16 1.63 19.22
C GLY A 93 12.28 1.00 20.29
N ASN A 94 11.69 -0.17 20.00
CA ASN A 94 10.87 -0.90 20.96
C ASN A 94 11.70 -1.48 22.11
N THR A 95 12.96 -1.84 21.86
CA THR A 95 13.89 -2.31 22.90
C THR A 95 14.27 -1.15 23.84
N LEU A 96 14.57 0.02 23.28
CA LEU A 96 14.85 1.24 24.06
C LEU A 96 13.65 1.68 24.89
N LEU A 97 12.45 1.66 24.31
CA LEU A 97 11.20 1.96 25.02
C LEU A 97 10.93 0.97 26.16
N HIS A 98 11.26 -0.31 25.95
CA HIS A 98 11.15 -1.34 26.99
C HIS A 98 12.16 -1.12 28.12
N GLU A 99 13.39 -0.69 27.81
CA GLU A 99 14.39 -0.31 28.80
C GLU A 99 13.95 0.93 29.60
N GLU A 100 13.46 1.98 28.93
CA GLU A 100 12.93 3.18 29.60
C GLU A 100 11.73 2.85 30.49
N LEU A 101 10.79 2.01 30.03
CA LEU A 101 9.67 1.54 30.85
C LEU A 101 10.14 0.75 32.08
N ASN A 102 11.17 -0.07 31.93
CA ASN A 102 11.73 -0.82 33.05
C ASN A 102 12.44 0.10 34.05
N LEU A 103 13.18 1.11 33.58
CA LEU A 103 13.79 2.15 34.43
C LEU A 103 12.72 2.93 35.18
N LEU A 104 11.67 3.39 34.48
CA LEU A 104 10.56 4.14 35.06
C LEU A 104 9.79 3.31 36.08
N ARG A 105 9.56 2.02 35.79
CA ARG A 105 8.96 1.07 36.74
C ARG A 105 9.84 0.85 37.98
N GLN A 106 11.16 0.78 37.80
CA GLN A 106 12.10 0.63 38.90
C GLN A 106 12.12 1.89 39.79
N ASP A 107 12.07 3.06 39.18
CA ASP A 107 12.00 4.35 39.88
C ASP A 107 10.66 4.55 40.58
N LEU A 108 9.55 4.13 39.95
CA LEU A 108 8.23 4.08 40.55
C LEU A 108 8.21 3.13 41.76
N SER A 109 8.85 1.97 41.64
CA SER A 109 8.95 0.98 42.74
C SER A 109 9.75 1.53 43.92
N LYS A 110 10.87 2.23 43.68
CA LYS A 110 11.65 2.92 44.72
C LYS A 110 10.86 4.05 45.37
N THR A 111 10.13 4.82 44.56
CA THR A 111 9.27 5.90 45.04
C THR A 111 8.15 5.32 45.92
N LEU A 112 7.49 4.24 45.48
CA LEU A 112 6.48 3.51 46.25
C LEU A 112 7.04 2.91 47.54
N GLU A 113 8.24 2.33 47.55
CA GLU A 113 8.90 1.85 48.78
C GLU A 113 9.20 3.00 49.76
N SER A 114 9.61 4.18 49.26
CA SER A 114 9.81 5.36 50.10
C SER A 114 8.49 5.87 50.70
N LEU A 115 7.39 5.76 49.94
CA LEU A 115 6.04 6.15 50.32
C LEU A 115 5.39 5.15 51.28
N ILE A 116 5.71 3.86 51.16
CA ILE A 116 5.27 2.79 52.09
C ILE A 116 5.90 2.96 53.48
N ASN A 117 7.13 3.49 53.55
CA ASN A 117 7.83 3.73 54.81
C ASN A 117 7.39 5.03 55.55
N GLN A 118 6.42 5.78 55.02
CA GLN A 118 5.76 6.87 55.73
C GLN A 118 4.39 6.40 56.25
N PRO A 119 4.23 6.19 57.57
CA PRO A 119 3.01 5.60 58.12
C PRO A 119 1.93 6.67 58.25
N GLN A 120 1.23 6.98 57.15
CA GLN A 120 -0.14 7.47 57.11
C GLN A 120 -0.72 7.30 55.69
N THR A 121 -1.21 6.07 55.47
CA THR A 121 -2.19 5.58 54.48
C THR A 121 -2.24 6.15 53.05
N LEU A 122 -1.10 6.07 52.33
CA LEU A 122 -1.14 5.99 50.87
C LEU A 122 -1.92 4.76 50.36
N SER A 123 -1.97 3.67 51.14
CA SER A 123 -2.78 2.49 50.83
C SER A 123 -4.30 2.75 50.86
N GLN A 124 -4.79 3.76 51.62
CA GLN A 124 -6.20 4.17 51.56
C GLN A 124 -6.51 5.08 50.37
N ARG A 125 -5.52 5.85 49.90
CA ARG A 125 -5.64 6.65 48.66
C ARG A 125 -5.49 5.78 47.41
N LEU A 126 -4.54 4.85 47.38
CA LEU A 126 -4.31 3.94 46.25
C LEU A 126 -5.44 2.93 46.05
N SER A 127 -6.14 2.50 47.11
CA SER A 127 -7.35 1.69 46.96
C SER A 127 -8.56 2.47 46.43
N GLN A 128 -8.49 3.81 46.37
CA GLN A 128 -9.49 4.67 45.70
C GLN A 128 -9.06 5.03 44.27
N ILE A 129 -7.78 4.89 43.94
CA ILE A 129 -7.21 5.12 42.59
C ILE A 129 -7.28 3.80 41.80
N GLU A 130 -8.48 3.25 41.66
CA GLU A 130 -8.79 2.41 40.50
C GLU A 130 -9.25 3.34 39.36
N ASN A 131 -8.26 3.78 38.57
CA ASN A 131 -8.34 4.06 37.13
C ASN A 131 -8.91 5.37 36.56
N LEU A 132 -9.19 6.46 37.29
CA LEU A 132 -9.83 7.65 36.66
C LEU A 132 -9.29 9.02 37.12
N ALA A 133 -7.96 9.16 37.22
CA ALA A 133 -7.30 10.46 37.34
C ALA A 133 -6.02 10.54 36.49
N ILE A 134 -5.73 11.72 35.92
CA ILE A 134 -4.54 11.98 35.10
C ILE A 134 -4.00 13.38 35.35
N LEU A 135 -2.69 13.50 35.50
CA LEU A 135 -1.99 14.78 35.61
C LEU A 135 -1.52 15.22 34.22
N HIS A 136 -1.87 16.43 33.82
CA HIS A 136 -1.41 17.05 32.58
C HIS A 136 -1.06 18.51 32.85
N GLU A 137 0.18 18.89 32.50
CA GLU A 137 0.76 20.19 32.86
C GLU A 137 0.66 20.47 34.38
N ALA A 138 0.03 21.59 34.77
CA ALA A 138 -0.21 21.98 36.16
C ALA A 138 -1.61 21.56 36.68
N HIS A 139 -2.32 20.71 35.93
CA HIS A 139 -3.72 20.37 36.20
C HIS A 139 -3.91 18.86 36.40
N LEU A 140 -4.55 18.50 37.51
CA LEU A 140 -5.05 17.16 37.81
C LEU A 140 -6.50 17.04 37.35
N TYR A 141 -6.72 16.14 36.40
CA TYR A 141 -8.04 15.75 35.91
C TYR A 141 -8.50 14.51 36.67
N GLU A 142 -9.61 14.57 37.36
CA GLU A 142 -10.12 13.50 38.21
C GLU A 142 -11.62 13.31 38.00
N LYS A 143 -12.05 12.06 37.88
CA LYS A 143 -13.47 11.73 37.90
C LYS A 143 -14.05 11.95 39.30
N SER A 144 -15.13 12.73 39.37
CA SER A 144 -15.91 12.93 40.58
C SER A 144 -17.38 12.64 40.29
N GLY A 145 -17.85 11.45 40.66
CA GLY A 145 -19.18 10.97 40.29
C GLY A 145 -19.34 10.87 38.77
N SER A 146 -20.37 11.52 38.22
CA SER A 146 -20.65 11.61 36.78
C SER A 146 -20.01 12.84 36.11
N ASN A 147 -19.01 13.45 36.75
CA ASN A 147 -18.35 14.66 36.29
C ASN A 147 -16.84 14.47 36.19
N LEU A 148 -16.22 15.31 35.38
CA LEU A 148 -14.78 15.48 35.34
C LEU A 148 -14.42 16.76 36.09
N THR A 149 -13.59 16.63 37.13
CA THR A 149 -13.06 17.77 37.89
C THR A 149 -11.61 18.03 37.49
N VAL A 150 -11.24 19.30 37.46
CA VAL A 150 -9.89 19.78 37.17
C VAL A 150 -9.42 20.57 38.38
N SER A 151 -8.32 20.16 38.98
CA SER A 151 -7.68 20.85 40.11
C SER A 151 -6.26 21.24 39.74
N SER A 152 -5.76 22.33 40.30
CA SER A 152 -4.33 22.66 40.22
C SER A 152 -3.49 21.70 41.08
N LEU A 153 -2.18 21.66 40.85
CA LEU A 153 -1.23 20.90 41.69
C LEU A 153 -1.31 21.26 43.19
N ASP A 154 -1.68 22.50 43.51
CA ASP A 154 -1.86 22.97 44.89
C ASP A 154 -3.22 22.55 45.49
N GLY A 155 -4.00 21.74 44.78
CA GLY A 155 -5.28 21.19 45.22
C GLY A 155 -6.46 22.15 45.12
N VAL A 156 -6.28 23.32 44.49
CA VAL A 156 -7.38 24.26 44.24
C VAL A 156 -8.20 23.76 43.05
N LEU A 157 -9.49 23.56 43.24
CA LEU A 157 -10.44 23.23 42.16
C LEU A 157 -10.46 24.38 41.14
N VAL A 158 -10.15 24.06 39.90
CA VAL A 158 -10.10 25.00 38.77
C VAL A 158 -11.40 24.98 37.98
N LYS A 159 -11.91 23.79 37.64
CA LYS A 159 -13.11 23.62 36.82
C LYS A 159 -13.79 22.28 37.05
N THR A 160 -15.10 22.23 36.81
CA THR A 160 -15.85 20.98 36.72
C THR A 160 -16.57 20.95 35.37
N PHE A 161 -16.43 19.84 34.65
CA PHE A 161 -17.23 19.53 33.47
C PHE A 161 -18.36 18.60 33.89
N GLU A 162 -19.57 19.17 33.96
CA GLU A 162 -20.76 18.43 34.34
C GLU A 162 -21.19 17.44 33.23
N GLY A 163 -21.58 16.22 33.62
CA GLY A 163 -22.06 15.18 32.69
C GLY A 163 -20.97 14.46 31.90
N VAL A 164 -19.69 14.68 32.25
CA VAL A 164 -18.54 13.98 31.68
C VAL A 164 -18.13 12.86 32.64
N ASP A 165 -18.77 11.70 32.50
CA ASP A 165 -18.52 10.51 33.29
C ASP A 165 -17.36 9.71 32.68
N VAL A 166 -16.13 9.94 33.13
CA VAL A 166 -14.97 9.33 32.45
C VAL A 166 -14.95 7.81 32.63
N SER A 167 -14.79 7.09 31.52
CA SER A 167 -14.49 5.65 31.50
C SER A 167 -13.05 5.35 31.11
N GLN A 168 -12.41 6.21 30.32
CA GLN A 168 -11.03 6.06 29.88
C GLN A 168 -10.39 7.44 29.63
N PHE A 169 -9.13 7.58 30.05
CA PHE A 169 -8.24 8.70 29.70
C PHE A 169 -7.14 8.24 28.75
N GLN A 170 -6.71 9.14 27.86
CA GLN A 170 -5.45 8.99 27.14
C GLN A 170 -4.83 10.37 26.88
N LEU A 171 -3.55 10.54 27.21
CA LEU A 171 -2.79 11.76 26.92
C LEU A 171 -1.84 11.48 25.75
N VAL A 172 -1.94 12.28 24.67
CA VAL A 172 -1.07 12.18 23.49
C VAL A 172 -0.74 13.59 23.01
N ASN A 173 0.54 13.90 22.81
CA ASN A 173 1.02 15.18 22.27
C ASN A 173 0.34 16.40 22.95
N ASP A 174 0.40 16.45 24.28
CA ASP A 174 -0.18 17.52 25.12
C ASP A 174 -1.69 17.72 24.97
N THR A 175 -2.40 16.72 24.44
CA THR A 175 -3.85 16.73 24.25
C THR A 175 -4.48 15.60 25.04
N LEU A 176 -5.45 15.95 25.89
CA LEU A 176 -6.15 14.98 26.73
C LEU A 176 -7.40 14.46 26.01
N PHE A 177 -7.48 13.15 25.85
CA PHE A 177 -8.60 12.44 25.28
C PHE A 177 -9.39 11.72 26.37
N ILE A 178 -10.70 11.85 26.32
CA ILE A 178 -11.60 11.38 27.37
C ILE A 178 -12.78 10.66 26.73
N GLN A 179 -12.95 9.38 27.06
CA GLN A 179 -14.19 8.69 26.74
C GLN A 179 -15.20 8.91 27.85
N ASN A 180 -16.38 9.39 27.48
CA ASN A 180 -17.50 9.51 28.39
C ASN A 180 -18.34 8.24 28.36
N ALA A 181 -18.59 7.69 29.54
CA ALA A 181 -19.37 6.49 29.77
C ALA A 181 -20.87 6.70 29.47
N MET A 182 -21.37 7.93 29.63
CA MET A 182 -22.81 8.21 29.52
C MET A 182 -23.32 8.28 28.08
N ASP A 183 -22.56 8.88 27.18
CA ASP A 183 -22.96 9.13 25.79
C ASP A 183 -22.08 8.43 24.76
N ALA A 184 -21.09 7.64 25.21
CA ALA A 184 -20.09 6.98 24.39
C ALA A 184 -19.37 7.95 23.42
N CYS A 185 -19.26 9.23 23.77
CA CYS A 185 -18.54 10.21 22.98
C CYS A 185 -17.07 10.27 23.41
N LEU A 186 -16.22 10.54 22.43
CA LEU A 186 -14.83 10.92 22.67
C LEU A 186 -14.76 12.44 22.75
N TYR A 187 -14.21 12.91 23.85
CA TYR A 187 -13.93 14.30 24.12
C TYR A 187 -12.44 14.59 24.03
N VAL A 188 -12.10 15.76 23.53
CA VAL A 188 -10.77 16.35 23.66
C VAL A 188 -10.84 17.49 24.65
N VAL A 189 -9.91 17.50 25.59
CA VAL A 189 -9.68 18.59 26.51
C VAL A 189 -8.37 19.30 26.15
N LYS A 190 -8.49 20.59 25.87
CA LYS A 190 -7.37 21.48 25.58
C LYS A 190 -7.67 22.87 26.14
N ASP A 191 -6.70 23.49 26.79
CA ASP A 191 -6.84 24.83 27.38
C ASP A 191 -8.08 24.96 28.29
N LEU A 192 -8.39 23.92 29.06
CA LEU A 192 -9.57 23.79 29.93
C LEU A 192 -10.93 23.85 29.18
N ASN A 193 -10.94 23.75 27.86
CA ASN A 193 -12.14 23.58 27.05
C ASN A 193 -12.31 22.12 26.66
N ILE A 194 -13.56 21.67 26.60
CA ILE A 194 -13.93 20.31 26.18
C ILE A 194 -14.69 20.38 24.86
N GLN A 195 -14.28 19.56 23.89
CA GLN A 195 -14.93 19.46 22.58
C GLN A 195 -15.22 18.00 22.26
N VAL A 196 -16.39 17.72 21.67
CA VAL A 196 -16.73 16.39 21.16
C VAL A 196 -16.01 16.18 19.84
N VAL A 197 -15.24 15.10 19.72
CA VAL A 197 -14.47 14.78 18.50
C VAL A 197 -14.94 13.53 17.78
N ALA A 198 -15.60 12.62 18.48
CA ALA A 198 -16.26 11.48 17.87
C ALA A 198 -17.48 11.07 18.70
N GLN A 199 -18.56 10.73 18.02
CA GLN A 199 -19.77 10.19 18.65
C GLN A 199 -19.78 8.68 18.52
N SER A 200 -20.37 7.99 19.50
CA SER A 200 -20.56 6.54 19.48
C SER A 200 -19.27 5.73 19.33
N ILE A 201 -18.20 6.14 20.03
CA ILE A 201 -17.00 5.30 20.11
C ILE A 201 -17.31 4.05 20.93
N GLY A 202 -16.84 2.87 20.48
CA GLY A 202 -17.05 1.63 21.20
C GLY A 202 -16.34 1.60 22.56
N ASN A 203 -16.30 0.43 23.21
CA ASN A 203 -15.86 0.32 24.61
C ASN A 203 -14.43 0.79 24.91
N ARG A 204 -13.58 0.93 23.90
CA ARG A 204 -12.21 1.42 24.01
C ARG A 204 -11.82 2.18 22.76
N PHE A 205 -10.96 3.18 22.98
CA PHE A 205 -10.27 3.88 21.91
C PHE A 205 -8.75 3.86 22.16
N PHE A 206 -8.00 4.11 21.10
CA PHE A 206 -6.56 4.27 21.11
C PHE A 206 -6.16 5.42 20.20
N VAL A 207 -5.39 6.35 20.71
CA VAL A 207 -4.85 7.49 19.95
C VAL A 207 -3.37 7.28 19.66
N LYS A 208 -2.98 7.49 18.41
CA LYS A 208 -1.58 7.62 17.99
C LYS A 208 -1.45 8.87 17.15
N ASP A 209 -0.60 9.79 17.59
CA ASP A 209 -0.48 11.13 16.99
C ASP A 209 -1.84 11.85 16.98
N TYR A 210 -2.41 12.11 15.80
CA TYR A 210 -3.75 12.69 15.61
C TYR A 210 -4.75 11.69 15.01
N HIS A 211 -4.42 10.40 15.07
CA HIS A 211 -5.27 9.31 14.57
C HIS A 211 -5.90 8.59 15.76
N ILE A 212 -7.22 8.66 15.85
CA ILE A 212 -8.01 7.93 16.83
C ILE A 212 -8.47 6.62 16.19
N TYR A 213 -8.21 5.52 16.85
CA TYR A 213 -8.66 4.18 16.47
C TYR A 213 -9.65 3.67 17.51
N HIS A 214 -10.80 3.21 17.07
CA HIS A 214 -11.78 2.59 17.96
C HIS A 214 -12.51 1.47 17.23
N VAL A 215 -13.04 0.51 17.98
CA VAL A 215 -13.78 -0.62 17.40
C VAL A 215 -15.26 -0.42 17.68
N LEU A 216 -16.08 -0.40 16.62
CA LEU A 216 -17.53 -0.34 16.70
C LEU A 216 -18.12 -1.42 15.80
N ASN A 217 -19.01 -2.27 16.33
CA ASN A 217 -19.66 -3.34 15.58
C ASN A 217 -18.68 -4.21 14.77
N GLU A 218 -17.59 -4.65 15.40
CA GLU A 218 -16.51 -5.46 14.79
C GLU A 218 -15.73 -4.77 13.65
N CYS A 219 -15.96 -3.47 13.43
CA CYS A 219 -15.19 -2.66 12.48
C CYS A 219 -14.18 -1.79 13.25
N LEU A 220 -12.93 -1.78 12.78
CA LEU A 220 -11.93 -0.83 13.25
C LEU A 220 -12.18 0.49 12.52
N ILE A 221 -12.50 1.55 13.25
CA ILE A 221 -12.72 2.87 12.70
C ILE A 221 -11.50 3.73 13.02
N LYS A 222 -10.95 4.37 11.98
CA LYS A 222 -9.93 5.41 12.12
C LYS A 222 -10.61 6.77 11.97
N THR A 223 -10.38 7.63 12.93
CA THR A 223 -10.86 9.01 12.94
C THR A 223 -9.64 9.93 12.99
N ASP A 224 -9.48 10.75 11.95
CA ASP A 224 -8.40 11.71 11.85
C ASP A 224 -8.84 13.05 12.42
N LEU A 225 -8.05 13.54 13.38
CA LEU A 225 -8.28 14.79 14.09
C LEU A 225 -7.52 15.90 13.39
N LEU A 226 -8.23 16.75 12.66
CA LEU A 226 -7.64 17.88 11.94
C LEU A 226 -7.85 19.15 12.75
N TRP A 227 -6.76 19.75 13.20
CA TRP A 227 -6.78 21.06 13.85
C TRP A 227 -6.82 22.16 12.79
N ASN A 228 -7.94 22.88 12.66
CA ASN A 228 -7.94 24.11 11.88
C ASN A 228 -7.37 25.26 12.74
N THR A 229 -6.74 26.23 12.08
CA THR A 229 -6.20 27.49 12.66
C THR A 229 -7.23 28.34 13.42
N THR A 230 -8.50 27.96 13.39
CA THR A 230 -9.65 28.61 14.04
C THR A 230 -10.25 27.82 15.21
N GLU A 231 -9.52 26.85 15.79
CA GLU A 231 -9.97 26.01 16.94
C GLU A 231 -11.13 25.04 16.64
N GLU A 232 -11.52 24.89 15.37
CA GLU A 232 -12.48 23.87 14.94
C GLU A 232 -11.77 22.56 14.62
N ILE A 233 -12.24 21.49 15.26
CA ILE A 233 -11.81 20.11 14.99
C ILE A 233 -12.60 19.58 13.80
N ALA A 234 -11.92 19.36 12.68
CA ALA A 234 -12.50 18.62 11.56
C ALA A 234 -12.19 17.12 11.73
N VAL A 235 -13.20 16.29 11.48
CA VAL A 235 -13.19 14.86 11.77
C VAL A 235 -13.32 14.12 10.44
N ASN A 236 -12.29 13.39 10.02
CA ASN A 236 -12.39 12.48 8.87
C ASN A 236 -12.50 11.04 9.38
N VAL A 237 -13.55 10.32 8.96
CA VAL A 237 -13.83 8.96 9.42
C VAL A 237 -13.55 7.98 8.28
N SER A 238 -12.76 6.95 8.57
CA SER A 238 -12.49 5.85 7.67
C SER A 238 -12.76 4.52 8.37
N ASP A 239 -13.55 3.68 7.72
CA ASP A 239 -13.98 2.41 8.30
C ASP A 239 -13.15 1.26 7.76
N PHE A 240 -12.73 0.36 8.64
CA PHE A 240 -12.04 -0.88 8.29
C PHE A 240 -12.86 -2.06 8.79
N SER A 241 -13.31 -2.94 7.90
CA SER A 241 -13.94 -4.21 8.27
C SER A 241 -13.01 -5.37 7.98
N LEU A 242 -12.90 -6.31 8.92
CA LEU A 242 -12.16 -7.54 8.71
C LEU A 242 -13.10 -8.60 8.12
N GLN A 243 -12.79 -9.13 6.94
CA GLN A 243 -13.52 -10.25 6.34
C GLN A 243 -12.56 -11.39 5.99
N GLY A 244 -12.49 -12.41 6.86
CA GLY A 244 -11.52 -13.50 6.72
C GLY A 244 -10.08 -12.99 6.90
N GLU A 245 -9.20 -13.24 5.93
CA GLU A 245 -7.81 -12.73 5.90
C GLU A 245 -7.69 -11.31 5.30
N TRP A 246 -8.80 -10.60 5.08
CA TRP A 246 -8.78 -9.31 4.39
C TRP A 246 -9.19 -8.17 5.31
N LEU A 247 -8.35 -7.13 5.35
CA LEU A 247 -8.70 -5.82 5.89
C LEU A 247 -9.34 -5.00 4.77
N ILE A 248 -10.60 -4.64 4.92
CA ILE A 248 -11.36 -3.87 3.93
C ILE A 248 -11.49 -2.44 4.42
N TYR A 249 -10.79 -1.51 3.77
CA TYR A 249 -10.90 -0.07 3.97
C TYR A 249 -12.03 0.51 3.13
N VAL A 250 -12.93 1.26 3.76
CA VAL A 250 -14.00 2.02 3.13
C VAL A 250 -13.91 3.46 3.56
N SER A 251 -13.65 4.35 2.62
CA SER A 251 -13.66 5.80 2.83
C SER A 251 -14.20 6.46 1.56
N GLU A 252 -15.18 7.35 1.70
CA GLU A 252 -15.78 8.14 0.60
C GLU A 252 -16.23 7.31 -0.62
N GLY A 253 -16.67 6.07 -0.41
CA GLY A 253 -17.12 5.17 -1.48
C GLY A 253 -16.01 4.40 -2.21
N ILE A 254 -14.75 4.57 -1.80
CA ILE A 254 -13.61 3.77 -2.28
C ILE A 254 -13.43 2.57 -1.36
N VAL A 255 -13.57 1.37 -1.92
CA VAL A 255 -13.33 0.10 -1.21
C VAL A 255 -11.95 -0.43 -1.59
N SER A 256 -11.02 -0.44 -0.64
CA SER A 256 -9.68 -1.03 -0.80
C SER A 256 -9.57 -2.28 0.06
N LYS A 257 -9.00 -3.36 -0.49
CA LYS A 257 -8.80 -4.62 0.23
C LYS A 257 -7.32 -4.88 0.40
N LEU A 258 -6.89 -5.13 1.63
CA LEU A 258 -5.53 -5.50 1.98
C LEU A 258 -5.54 -6.93 2.52
N LYS A 259 -4.66 -7.80 2.00
CA LYS A 259 -4.50 -9.15 2.55
C LYS A 259 -3.58 -9.08 3.77
N VAL A 260 -4.05 -9.58 4.91
CA VAL A 260 -3.29 -9.70 6.17
C VAL A 260 -2.45 -10.96 6.15
#